data_AF-A0A1V2LA88-F1
#
_entry.id   AF-A0A1V2LA88-F1
#
_cell.length_a   1.000
_cell.length_b   1.000
_cell.length_c   1.000
_cell.angle_alpha   90.00
_cell.angle_beta   90.00
_cell.angle_gamma   90.00
#
_symmetry.space_group_name_H-M   'P 1'
#
loop_
_entity.id
_entity.type
_entity.pdbx_description
1 polymer ?
#
loop_
_entity_poly.entity_id
_entity_poly.type
_entity_poly.pdbx_seq_one_letter_code
_entity_poly.pdbx_strand_id
1 'polypeptide(L)'
;MQMASDTLISFTRPNELSKLLTRSDAELGGFSSVNLDVEGNVGHFHGVLNLDPPPNRPDVLYSGYAMFRTKDQPTGFFNSPTFWDWDNYHNLVLKVKGDHRKYFVNIQAQTAVATDVYQHRLFLNTPGKWETVTIPIDDFVLTNRGVIQHQSSLDRTKVKTVGIGLLDNQFGPYSLFIDSISVERGGQEDIDKRNKKEEEAEDEFDAFQGSRF
;
A
#
# COMPACT_ATOMS: atom_id res chain seq x y z
N MET A 1 -6.43 26.66 0.82
CA MET A 1 -4.98 26.60 1.08
C MET A 1 -4.54 25.20 0.67
N GLN A 2 -3.58 25.04 -0.25
CA GLN A 2 -3.11 23.71 -0.64
C GLN A 2 -2.40 23.08 0.56
N MET A 3 -2.84 21.90 1.00
CA MET A 3 -2.18 21.21 2.11
C MET A 3 -0.78 20.80 1.67
N ALA A 4 0.20 20.90 2.56
CA ALA A 4 1.57 20.48 2.25
C ALA A 4 1.58 18.99 1.92
N SER A 5 2.27 18.62 0.83
CA SER A 5 2.31 17.25 0.34
C SER A 5 3.71 16.83 -0.08
N ASP A 6 4.04 15.56 0.19
CA ASP A 6 5.29 14.94 -0.26
C ASP A 6 4.99 13.87 -1.31
N THR A 7 5.67 13.97 -2.45
CA THR A 7 5.50 13.02 -3.56
C THR A 7 6.41 11.80 -3.40
N LEU A 8 5.78 10.65 -3.14
CA LEU A 8 6.45 9.36 -2.96
C LEU A 8 6.83 8.74 -4.30
N ILE A 9 5.88 8.69 -5.23
CA ILE A 9 6.06 8.17 -6.60
C ILE A 9 5.56 9.22 -7.58
N SER A 10 6.37 9.57 -8.57
CA SER A 10 5.91 10.32 -9.74
C SER A 10 6.76 9.99 -10.96
N PHE A 11 6.11 9.61 -12.04
CA PHE A 11 6.76 9.20 -13.29
C PHE A 11 7.15 10.40 -14.16
N THR A 12 6.91 11.62 -13.69
CA THR A 12 7.54 12.85 -14.21
C THR A 12 9.01 12.96 -13.78
N ARG A 13 9.41 12.27 -12.70
CA ARG A 13 10.81 12.24 -12.24
C ARG A 13 11.62 11.24 -13.09
N PRO A 14 12.85 11.58 -13.49
CA PRO A 14 13.71 10.65 -14.18
C PRO A 14 14.04 9.44 -13.29
N ASN A 15 14.15 8.26 -13.91
CA ASN A 15 14.53 7.00 -13.27
C ASN A 15 13.60 6.52 -12.14
N GLU A 16 12.35 6.98 -12.10
CA GLU A 16 11.42 6.58 -11.04
C GLU A 16 11.19 5.06 -11.01
N LEU A 17 11.09 4.41 -12.18
CA LEU A 17 10.96 2.95 -12.29
C LEU A 17 12.04 2.16 -11.55
N SER A 18 13.29 2.66 -11.53
CA SER A 18 14.39 1.98 -10.87
C SER A 18 14.24 1.89 -9.34
N LYS A 19 13.34 2.70 -8.76
CA LYS A 19 13.01 2.71 -7.34
C LYS A 19 11.86 1.76 -7.01
N LEU A 20 11.28 1.11 -8.01
CA LEU A 20 10.12 0.23 -7.87
C LEU A 20 10.53 -1.23 -8.11
N LEU A 21 9.77 -2.15 -7.52
CA LEU A 21 9.90 -3.59 -7.68
C LEU A 21 8.54 -4.17 -8.01
N THR A 22 8.47 -5.01 -9.03
CA THR A 22 7.30 -5.79 -9.37
C THR A 22 7.41 -7.22 -8.83
N ARG A 23 6.26 -7.81 -8.52
CA ARG A 23 6.11 -9.18 -8.02
C ARG A 23 4.80 -9.78 -8.56
N SER A 24 4.80 -11.07 -8.85
CA SER A 24 3.59 -11.83 -9.15
C SER A 24 3.73 -13.26 -8.61
N ASP A 25 2.66 -14.05 -8.71
CA ASP A 25 2.69 -15.48 -8.41
C ASP A 25 3.69 -16.28 -9.26
N ALA A 26 4.22 -15.70 -10.36
CA ALA A 26 5.24 -16.34 -11.19
C ALA A 26 6.51 -16.70 -10.41
N GLU A 27 6.84 -15.96 -9.35
CA GLU A 27 7.95 -16.30 -8.45
C GLU A 27 7.73 -17.61 -7.68
N LEU A 28 6.46 -18.02 -7.53
CA LEU A 28 6.05 -19.29 -6.94
C LEU A 28 5.68 -20.33 -8.01
N GLY A 29 5.93 -20.04 -9.29
CA GLY A 29 5.60 -20.90 -10.43
C GLY A 29 4.21 -20.68 -11.03
N GLY A 30 3.48 -19.66 -10.56
CA GLY A 30 2.19 -19.25 -11.13
C GLY A 30 2.32 -18.68 -12.55
N PHE A 31 1.19 -18.37 -13.16
CA PHE A 31 1.10 -17.97 -14.56
C PHE A 31 0.68 -16.51 -14.76
N SER A 32 0.60 -15.72 -13.68
CA SER A 32 0.27 -14.29 -13.79
C SER A 32 1.47 -13.49 -14.29
N SER A 33 1.18 -12.51 -15.16
CA SER A 33 2.17 -11.54 -15.64
C SER A 33 2.06 -10.22 -14.90
N VAL A 34 3.21 -9.55 -14.74
CA VAL A 34 3.31 -8.22 -14.13
C VAL A 34 4.31 -7.36 -14.86
N ASN A 35 3.87 -6.18 -15.28
CA ASN A 35 4.68 -5.17 -15.93
C ASN A 35 4.44 -3.80 -15.28
N LEU A 36 5.47 -2.97 -15.26
CA LEU A 36 5.38 -1.59 -14.84
C LEU A 36 6.27 -0.74 -15.75
N ASP A 37 5.63 -0.06 -16.68
CA ASP A 37 6.29 0.74 -17.72
C ASP A 37 5.99 2.23 -17.52
N VAL A 38 6.67 3.10 -18.27
CA VAL A 38 6.37 4.54 -18.30
C VAL A 38 5.94 4.96 -19.70
N GLU A 39 4.76 5.54 -19.80
CA GLU A 39 4.16 6.06 -21.03
C GLU A 39 3.80 7.53 -20.82
N GLY A 40 4.40 8.47 -21.56
CA GLY A 40 4.00 9.88 -21.51
C GLY A 40 4.05 10.51 -20.11
N ASN A 41 5.06 10.15 -19.29
CA ASN A 41 5.26 10.57 -17.89
C ASN A 41 4.27 9.99 -16.88
N VAL A 42 3.49 8.97 -17.25
CA VAL A 42 2.68 8.19 -16.31
C VAL A 42 3.20 6.76 -16.25
N GLY A 43 3.12 6.14 -15.07
CA GLY A 43 3.40 4.73 -14.90
C GLY A 43 2.22 3.90 -15.39
N HIS A 44 2.47 2.74 -15.99
CA HIS A 44 1.46 1.81 -16.45
C HIS A 44 1.72 0.44 -15.81
N PHE A 45 0.90 0.10 -14.82
CA PHE A 45 0.88 -1.20 -14.15
C PHE A 45 -0.12 -2.12 -14.87
N HIS A 46 0.36 -3.17 -15.52
CA HIS A 46 -0.49 -4.02 -16.36
C HIS A 46 0.00 -5.46 -16.48
N GLY A 47 -0.91 -6.33 -16.92
CA GLY A 47 -0.64 -7.73 -17.16
C GLY A 47 -1.92 -8.53 -17.27
N VAL A 48 -1.81 -9.83 -17.03
CA VAL A 48 -2.90 -10.80 -17.01
C VAL A 48 -2.76 -11.66 -15.77
N LEU A 49 -3.80 -11.71 -14.93
CA LEU A 49 -3.85 -12.64 -13.81
C LEU A 49 -4.32 -14.01 -14.27
N ASN A 50 -3.65 -15.04 -13.74
CA ASN A 50 -4.06 -16.43 -13.87
C ASN A 50 -4.24 -17.05 -12.48
N LEU A 51 -5.37 -17.72 -12.28
CA LEU A 51 -5.76 -18.31 -11.00
C LEU A 51 -5.32 -19.76 -10.85
N ASP A 52 -4.82 -20.38 -11.93
CA ASP A 52 -4.35 -21.76 -11.91
C ASP A 52 -3.12 -21.87 -11.00
N PRO A 53 -3.14 -22.76 -10.00
CA PRO A 53 -1.98 -23.02 -9.18
C PRO A 53 -0.90 -23.75 -9.99
N PRO A 54 0.39 -23.56 -9.64
CA PRO A 54 1.49 -24.27 -10.27
C PRO A 54 1.35 -25.80 -10.14
N PRO A 55 1.40 -26.57 -11.24
CA PRO A 55 1.19 -28.02 -11.19
C PRO A 55 2.27 -28.77 -10.38
N ASN A 56 3.47 -28.19 -10.24
CA ASN A 56 4.61 -28.80 -9.56
C ASN A 56 4.81 -28.30 -8.11
N ARG A 57 3.87 -27.51 -7.57
CA ARG A 57 3.96 -26.91 -6.23
C ARG A 57 2.61 -26.99 -5.50
N PRO A 58 2.22 -28.18 -5.01
CA PRO A 58 0.93 -28.38 -4.34
C PRO A 58 0.80 -27.64 -3.00
N ASP A 59 1.91 -27.12 -2.46
CA ASP A 59 1.96 -26.26 -1.29
C ASP A 59 1.50 -24.83 -1.57
N VAL A 60 1.45 -24.42 -2.84
CA VAL A 60 0.93 -23.11 -3.27
C VAL A 60 -0.57 -23.19 -3.44
N LEU A 61 -1.29 -22.87 -2.36
CA LEU A 61 -2.76 -22.91 -2.33
C LEU A 61 -3.42 -21.70 -3.01
N TYR A 62 -2.69 -20.61 -3.18
CA TYR A 62 -3.21 -19.35 -3.71
C TYR A 62 -2.30 -18.81 -4.81
N SER A 63 -2.86 -18.69 -6.01
CA SER A 63 -2.28 -18.06 -7.20
C SER A 63 -3.19 -16.90 -7.63
N GLY A 64 -2.80 -16.12 -8.63
CA GLY A 64 -3.57 -14.99 -9.12
C GLY A 64 -3.27 -13.69 -8.40
N TYR A 65 -2.00 -13.32 -8.28
CA TYR A 65 -1.63 -11.99 -7.81
C TYR A 65 -0.54 -11.33 -8.65
N ALA A 66 -0.61 -10.00 -8.71
CA ALA A 66 0.44 -9.14 -9.24
C ALA A 66 0.50 -7.86 -8.41
N MET A 67 1.69 -7.30 -8.21
CA MET A 67 1.88 -6.09 -7.44
C MET A 67 3.16 -5.36 -7.83
N PHE A 68 3.23 -4.09 -7.47
CA PHE A 68 4.49 -3.37 -7.37
C PHE A 68 4.56 -2.63 -6.04
N ARG A 69 5.77 -2.32 -5.60
CA ARG A 69 6.03 -1.43 -4.47
C ARG A 69 7.31 -0.65 -4.65
N THR A 70 7.52 0.39 -3.85
CA THR A 70 8.84 1.01 -3.70
C THR A 70 9.84 0.00 -3.15
N LYS A 71 11.10 0.13 -3.56
CA LYS A 71 12.24 -0.55 -2.92
C LYS A 71 12.31 -0.14 -1.46
N ASP A 72 12.96 -1.00 -0.67
CA ASP A 72 13.22 -0.71 0.74
C ASP A 72 14.09 0.55 0.85
N GLN A 73 13.87 1.32 1.91
CA GLN A 73 14.66 2.53 2.14
C GLN A 73 16.15 2.18 2.26
N PRO A 74 17.05 3.03 1.74
CA PRO A 74 18.48 2.79 1.82
C PRO A 74 18.94 2.72 3.27
N THR A 75 19.82 1.77 3.60
CA THR A 75 20.39 1.69 4.96
C THR A 75 21.19 2.95 5.28
N GLY A 76 20.98 3.46 6.50
CA GLY A 76 21.69 4.61 7.03
C GLY A 76 23.10 4.25 7.50
N PHE A 77 23.70 5.19 8.24
CA PHE A 77 25.03 5.00 8.81
C PHE A 77 25.05 3.80 9.77
N PHE A 78 26.14 3.02 9.75
CA PHE A 78 26.28 1.76 10.50
C PHE A 78 25.18 0.70 10.21
N ASN A 79 24.67 0.63 8.98
CA ASN A 79 23.58 -0.27 8.60
C ASN A 79 22.30 -0.07 9.42
N SER A 80 22.05 1.14 9.92
CA SER A 80 20.79 1.44 10.60
C SER A 80 19.63 1.41 9.60
N PRO A 81 18.47 0.85 9.98
CA PRO A 81 17.29 0.92 9.14
C PRO A 81 16.81 2.38 9.05
N THR A 82 16.36 2.78 7.87
CA THR A 82 15.74 4.08 7.64
C THR A 82 14.27 3.89 7.28
N PHE A 83 13.49 4.93 7.54
CA PHE A 83 12.05 4.94 7.35
C PHE A 83 11.61 6.29 6.82
N TRP A 84 10.44 6.32 6.18
CA TRP A 84 9.72 7.56 6.04
C TRP A 84 9.00 7.90 7.35
N ASP A 85 9.13 9.16 7.74
CA ASP A 85 8.37 9.74 8.84
C ASP A 85 7.12 10.41 8.27
N TRP A 86 5.99 9.75 8.50
CA TRP A 86 4.67 10.18 8.08
C TRP A 86 3.83 10.77 9.21
N ASP A 87 4.41 11.10 10.37
CA ASP A 87 3.62 11.43 11.55
C ASP A 87 2.72 12.65 11.33
N ASN A 88 3.20 13.63 10.56
CA ASN A 88 2.45 14.84 10.19
C ASN A 88 1.53 14.67 8.96
N TYR A 89 1.49 13.48 8.37
CA TYR A 89 0.66 13.17 7.20
C TYR A 89 -0.56 12.38 7.62
N HIS A 90 -1.70 12.66 7.00
CA HIS A 90 -2.99 12.05 7.35
C HIS A 90 -3.60 11.30 6.19
N ASN A 91 -3.27 11.70 4.96
CA ASN A 91 -3.88 11.14 3.77
C ASN A 91 -2.81 10.62 2.82
N LEU A 92 -3.07 9.45 2.24
CA LEU A 92 -2.39 8.97 1.05
C LEU A 92 -3.23 9.34 -0.16
N VAL A 93 -2.62 10.02 -1.13
CA VAL A 93 -3.30 10.56 -2.31
C VAL A 93 -2.71 9.93 -3.56
N LEU A 94 -3.58 9.36 -4.39
CA LEU A 94 -3.23 8.68 -5.62
C LEU A 94 -3.95 9.34 -6.78
N LYS A 95 -3.22 9.73 -7.82
CA LYS A 95 -3.82 10.17 -9.09
C LYS A 95 -3.65 9.08 -10.13
N VAL A 96 -4.76 8.44 -10.48
CA VAL A 96 -4.77 7.17 -11.22
C VAL A 96 -5.87 7.14 -12.27
N LYS A 97 -5.69 6.28 -13.28
CA LYS A 97 -6.72 5.92 -14.27
C LYS A 97 -6.67 4.41 -14.43
N GLY A 98 -7.62 3.71 -13.84
CA GLY A 98 -7.68 2.25 -13.88
C GLY A 98 -8.88 1.71 -14.64
N ASP A 99 -8.90 0.39 -14.76
CA ASP A 99 -10.01 -0.40 -15.25
C ASP A 99 -11.01 -0.75 -14.12
N HIS A 100 -11.80 -1.81 -14.30
CA HIS A 100 -12.82 -2.26 -13.35
C HIS A 100 -12.29 -3.25 -12.30
N ARG A 101 -10.96 -3.49 -12.25
CA ARG A 101 -10.35 -4.44 -11.33
C ARG A 101 -10.28 -3.86 -9.91
N LYS A 102 -10.20 -4.73 -8.91
CA LYS A 102 -10.21 -4.34 -7.49
C LYS A 102 -8.78 -4.31 -6.94
N TYR A 103 -8.09 -3.19 -7.16
CA TYR A 103 -6.74 -3.00 -6.65
C TYR A 103 -6.74 -2.71 -5.14
N PHE A 104 -5.62 -3.00 -4.51
CA PHE A 104 -5.31 -2.66 -3.12
C PHE A 104 -4.07 -1.78 -3.08
N VAL A 105 -4.12 -0.74 -2.25
CA VAL A 105 -2.95 0.02 -1.85
C VAL A 105 -2.35 -0.65 -0.62
N ASN A 106 -1.04 -0.87 -0.65
CA ASN A 106 -0.31 -1.59 0.38
C ASN A 106 0.76 -0.68 0.98
N ILE A 107 0.83 -0.63 2.30
CA ILE A 107 1.89 0.04 3.06
C ILE A 107 2.56 -0.98 3.96
N GLN A 108 3.89 -1.02 3.94
CA GLN A 108 4.66 -1.75 4.95
C GLN A 108 5.25 -0.75 5.93
N ALA A 109 5.06 -1.00 7.22
CA ALA A 109 5.71 -0.28 8.31
C ALA A 109 6.56 -1.24 9.14
N GLN A 110 7.31 -0.72 10.11
CA GLN A 110 7.98 -1.57 11.08
C GLN A 110 6.95 -2.22 12.01
N THR A 111 6.83 -3.54 11.94
CA THR A 111 6.03 -4.36 12.86
C THR A 111 6.90 -5.50 13.41
N ALA A 112 6.33 -6.34 14.27
CA ALA A 112 6.99 -7.54 14.78
C ALA A 112 7.11 -8.65 13.70
N VAL A 113 6.22 -8.67 12.71
CA VAL A 113 6.17 -9.73 11.69
C VAL A 113 6.48 -9.15 10.31
N ALA A 114 7.56 -9.62 9.68
CA ALA A 114 8.04 -9.05 8.41
C ALA A 114 7.05 -9.15 7.23
N THR A 115 6.08 -10.06 7.31
CA THR A 115 5.03 -10.26 6.28
C THR A 115 3.77 -9.43 6.53
N ASP A 116 3.77 -8.58 7.55
CA ASP A 116 2.69 -7.65 7.81
C ASP A 116 2.61 -6.58 6.72
N VAL A 117 1.38 -6.30 6.31
CA VAL A 117 1.06 -5.27 5.33
C VAL A 117 -0.23 -4.59 5.76
N TYR A 118 -0.20 -3.27 5.82
CA TYR A 118 -1.38 -2.43 5.95
C TYR A 118 -2.01 -2.26 4.58
N GLN A 119 -3.27 -2.65 4.43
CA GLN A 119 -3.97 -2.67 3.15
C GLN A 119 -5.23 -1.82 3.17
N HIS A 120 -5.48 -1.12 2.06
CA HIS A 120 -6.75 -0.46 1.80
C HIS A 120 -7.15 -0.70 0.35
N ARG A 121 -8.46 -0.84 0.09
CA ARG A 121 -8.94 -1.02 -1.29
C ARG A 121 -8.85 0.30 -2.05
N LEU A 122 -8.33 0.26 -3.28
CA LEU A 122 -8.37 1.42 -4.18
C LEU A 122 -9.73 1.46 -4.87
N PHE A 123 -10.61 2.35 -4.41
CA PHE A 123 -11.93 2.55 -5.01
C PHE A 123 -11.81 3.53 -6.18
N LEU A 124 -12.09 3.04 -7.39
CA LEU A 124 -12.20 3.87 -8.60
C LEU A 124 -13.68 4.05 -8.93
N ASN A 125 -14.14 5.31 -8.90
CA ASN A 125 -15.53 5.64 -9.17
C ASN A 125 -15.79 5.85 -10.67
N THR A 126 -14.74 6.11 -11.43
CA THR A 126 -14.81 6.41 -12.86
C THR A 126 -13.77 5.63 -13.67
N PRO A 127 -13.91 4.29 -13.77
CA PRO A 127 -13.02 3.46 -14.60
C PRO A 127 -12.82 4.04 -16.01
N GLY A 128 -11.57 4.04 -16.48
CA GLY A 128 -11.16 4.63 -17.76
C GLY A 128 -10.92 6.14 -17.74
N LYS A 129 -11.21 6.85 -16.64
CA LYS A 129 -10.92 8.28 -16.47
C LYS A 129 -9.88 8.49 -15.37
N TRP A 130 -9.15 9.59 -15.48
CA TRP A 130 -8.26 10.04 -14.41
C TRP A 130 -9.09 10.52 -13.23
N GLU A 131 -8.79 10.02 -12.05
CA GLU A 131 -9.37 10.47 -10.78
C GLU A 131 -8.30 10.54 -9.69
N THR A 132 -8.54 11.39 -8.70
CA THR A 132 -7.72 11.50 -7.50
C THR A 132 -8.44 10.79 -6.36
N VAL A 133 -7.79 9.77 -5.80
CA VAL A 133 -8.29 9.02 -4.65
C VAL A 133 -7.49 9.42 -3.42
N THR A 134 -8.19 9.90 -2.40
CA THR A 134 -7.63 10.28 -1.09
C THR A 134 -8.05 9.24 -0.06
N ILE A 135 -7.09 8.60 0.59
CA ILE A 135 -7.31 7.54 1.57
C ILE A 135 -6.71 8.00 2.91
N PRO A 136 -7.52 8.12 3.98
CA PRO A 136 -7.00 8.33 5.32
C PRO A 136 -6.04 7.21 5.72
N ILE A 137 -4.88 7.55 6.26
CA ILE A 137 -3.87 6.55 6.68
C ILE A 137 -4.44 5.63 7.78
N ASP A 138 -5.34 6.15 8.61
CA ASP A 138 -6.01 5.39 9.68
C ASP A 138 -7.04 4.36 9.19
N ASP A 139 -7.44 4.41 7.92
CA ASP A 139 -8.38 3.45 7.33
C ASP A 139 -7.67 2.19 6.83
N PHE A 140 -6.34 2.17 6.78
CA PHE A 140 -5.59 0.99 6.39
C PHE A 140 -5.68 -0.10 7.46
N VAL A 141 -5.98 -1.32 7.03
CA VAL A 141 -6.15 -2.48 7.91
C VAL A 141 -4.90 -3.34 7.87
N LEU A 142 -4.38 -3.71 9.05
CA LEU A 142 -3.26 -4.64 9.16
C LEU A 142 -3.68 -6.05 8.71
N THR A 143 -2.90 -6.62 7.80
CA THR A 143 -3.07 -7.97 7.31
C THR A 143 -1.75 -8.74 7.34
N ASN A 144 -1.83 -10.04 7.49
CA ASN A 144 -0.71 -10.95 7.34
C ASN A 144 -1.17 -12.10 6.43
N ARG A 145 -0.50 -12.28 5.28
CA ARG A 145 -0.86 -13.31 4.28
C ARG A 145 -2.36 -13.31 3.94
N GLY A 146 -2.97 -12.13 3.82
CA GLY A 146 -4.39 -11.95 3.47
C GLY A 146 -5.37 -12.09 4.65
N VAL A 147 -4.89 -12.35 5.87
CA VAL A 147 -5.73 -12.46 7.06
C VAL A 147 -5.64 -11.16 7.86
N ILE A 148 -6.80 -10.55 8.17
CA ILE A 148 -6.90 -9.36 9.03
C ILE A 148 -6.36 -9.69 10.42
N GLN A 149 -5.49 -8.83 10.93
CA GLN A 149 -4.90 -8.98 12.26
C GLN A 149 -5.62 -8.09 13.28
N HIS A 150 -5.64 -8.52 14.54
CA HIS A 150 -6.27 -7.80 15.64
C HIS A 150 -5.40 -6.67 16.23
N GLN A 151 -4.46 -6.10 15.46
CA GLN A 151 -3.44 -5.21 16.02
C GLN A 151 -3.24 -3.88 15.28
N SER A 152 -3.16 -2.83 16.12
CA SER A 152 -2.44 -1.55 16.04
C SER A 152 -2.53 -0.70 14.77
N SER A 153 -2.77 0.59 15.00
CA SER A 153 -2.58 1.66 14.03
C SER A 153 -1.20 1.56 13.36
N LEU A 154 -1.14 2.03 12.12
CA LEU A 154 0.10 2.10 11.37
C LEU A 154 1.10 3.01 12.10
N ASP A 155 2.29 2.51 12.44
CA ASP A 155 3.40 3.34 12.96
C ASP A 155 3.91 4.25 11.84
N ARG A 156 3.37 5.47 11.81
CA ARG A 156 3.66 6.46 10.77
C ARG A 156 5.11 6.93 10.80
N THR A 157 5.81 6.80 11.92
CA THR A 157 7.24 7.19 12.02
C THR A 157 8.17 6.17 11.37
N LYS A 158 7.68 4.95 11.11
CA LYS A 158 8.48 3.82 10.62
C LYS A 158 7.94 3.19 9.34
N VAL A 159 7.49 4.02 8.40
CA VAL A 159 7.01 3.53 7.10
C VAL A 159 8.19 3.09 6.22
N LYS A 160 8.07 1.90 5.62
CA LYS A 160 9.12 1.29 4.79
C LYS A 160 8.83 1.41 3.31
N THR A 161 7.62 0.99 2.90
CA THR A 161 7.29 0.82 1.48
C THR A 161 5.83 1.15 1.21
N VAL A 162 5.55 1.57 -0.03
CA VAL A 162 4.20 1.78 -0.57
C VAL A 162 4.10 1.10 -1.91
N GLY A 163 2.95 0.51 -2.20
CA GLY A 163 2.71 -0.17 -3.46
C GLY A 163 1.25 -0.37 -3.78
N ILE A 164 0.99 -0.93 -4.95
CA ILE A 164 -0.35 -1.35 -5.39
C ILE A 164 -0.28 -2.83 -5.76
N GLY A 165 -1.28 -3.59 -5.31
CA GLY A 165 -1.45 -4.99 -5.67
C GLY A 165 -2.84 -5.27 -6.24
N LEU A 166 -2.93 -6.35 -7.00
CA LEU A 166 -4.16 -6.92 -7.52
C LEU A 166 -4.23 -8.39 -7.09
N LEU A 167 -5.25 -8.72 -6.29
CA LEU A 167 -5.49 -10.04 -5.72
C LEU A 167 -7.00 -10.30 -5.65
N ASP A 168 -7.74 -9.94 -6.69
CA ASP A 168 -9.21 -9.89 -6.69
C ASP A 168 -9.87 -11.20 -7.14
N ASN A 169 -9.09 -12.29 -7.21
CA ASN A 169 -9.52 -13.63 -7.59
C ASN A 169 -10.29 -13.69 -8.91
N GLN A 170 -9.86 -12.88 -9.89
CA GLN A 170 -10.44 -12.85 -11.23
C GLN A 170 -9.36 -13.14 -12.28
N PHE A 171 -9.59 -14.12 -13.15
CA PHE A 171 -8.74 -14.34 -14.31
C PHE A 171 -8.86 -13.16 -15.29
N GLY A 172 -7.77 -12.86 -16.00
CA GLY A 172 -7.81 -11.96 -17.14
C GLY A 172 -6.98 -10.68 -16.99
N PRO A 173 -7.07 -9.78 -17.98
CA PRO A 173 -6.21 -8.61 -18.05
C PRO A 173 -6.51 -7.59 -16.97
N TYR A 174 -5.49 -6.80 -16.64
CA TYR A 174 -5.60 -5.62 -15.80
C TYR A 174 -4.72 -4.48 -16.33
N SER A 175 -5.15 -3.25 -16.13
CA SER A 175 -4.46 -2.03 -16.54
C SER A 175 -4.78 -0.88 -15.58
N LEU A 176 -3.74 -0.35 -14.95
CA LEU A 176 -3.80 0.81 -14.06
C LEU A 176 -2.70 1.79 -14.44
N PHE A 177 -3.10 2.99 -14.85
CA PHE A 177 -2.17 4.11 -15.04
C PHE A 177 -2.04 4.91 -13.74
N ILE A 178 -0.82 5.32 -13.42
CA ILE A 178 -0.47 6.06 -12.21
C ILE A 178 0.29 7.32 -12.62
N ASP A 179 -0.25 8.48 -12.27
CA ASP A 179 0.44 9.77 -12.42
C ASP A 179 1.36 10.00 -11.21
N SER A 180 0.79 9.88 -10.01
CA SER A 180 1.51 10.09 -8.75
C SER A 180 0.89 9.34 -7.57
N ILE A 181 1.74 9.08 -6.58
CA ILE A 181 1.35 8.69 -5.22
C ILE A 181 2.07 9.64 -4.27
N SER A 182 1.32 10.29 -3.39
CA SER A 182 1.82 11.29 -2.45
C SER A 182 1.16 11.13 -1.09
N VAL A 183 1.77 11.72 -0.07
CA VAL A 183 1.15 11.91 1.25
C VAL A 183 0.83 13.38 1.45
N GLU A 184 -0.31 13.67 2.06
CA GLU A 184 -0.77 15.03 2.37
C GLU A 184 -0.97 15.22 3.86
N ARG A 185 -0.51 16.37 4.36
CA ARG A 185 -0.76 16.77 5.74
C ARG A 185 -2.27 16.96 5.93
N GLY A 186 -2.76 16.53 7.08
CA GLY A 186 -4.15 16.76 7.48
C GLY A 186 -4.35 18.20 7.93
N GLY A 187 -5.60 18.64 7.93
CA GLY A 187 -5.98 19.86 8.64
C GLY A 187 -5.93 19.65 10.15
N GLN A 188 -6.11 20.73 10.92
CA GLN A 188 -6.17 20.64 12.40
C GLN A 188 -7.24 19.64 12.85
N GLU A 189 -8.38 19.56 12.16
CA GLU A 189 -9.44 18.60 12.48
C GLU A 189 -9.02 17.13 12.34
N ASP A 190 -8.14 16.81 11.39
CA ASP A 190 -7.65 15.44 11.19
C ASP A 190 -6.64 15.05 12.28
N ILE A 191 -5.88 16.03 12.77
CA ILE A 191 -4.99 15.89 13.92
C ILE A 191 -5.81 15.65 15.19
N ASP A 192 -6.83 16.49 15.43
CA ASP A 192 -7.65 16.41 16.63
C ASP A 192 -8.42 15.07 16.70
N LYS A 193 -8.96 14.59 15.58
CA LYS A 193 -9.63 13.27 15.49
C LYS A 193 -8.68 12.12 15.80
N ARG A 194 -7.44 12.19 15.33
CA ARG A 194 -6.43 11.15 15.59
C ARG A 194 -6.03 11.13 17.06
N ASN A 195 -5.68 12.29 17.64
CA ASN A 195 -5.29 12.40 19.04
C ASN A 195 -6.39 11.85 19.96
N LYS A 196 -7.65 12.21 19.68
CA LYS A 196 -8.79 11.66 20.42
C LYS A 196 -8.91 10.14 20.32
N LYS A 197 -8.67 9.55 19.13
CA LYS A 197 -8.70 8.09 18.94
C LYS A 197 -7.54 7.39 19.67
N GLU A 198 -6.38 8.03 19.74
CA GLU A 198 -5.22 7.53 20.50
C GLU A 198 -5.49 7.60 22.01
N GLU A 199 -6.01 8.71 22.52
CA GLU A 199 -6.45 8.87 23.92
C GLU A 199 -7.51 7.83 24.32
N GLU A 200 -8.56 7.65 23.50
CA GLU A 200 -9.61 6.65 23.76
C GLU A 200 -9.05 5.21 23.79
N ALA A 201 -8.06 4.90 22.96
CA ALA A 201 -7.42 3.58 22.94
C ALA A 201 -6.50 3.34 24.15
N GLU A 202 -5.80 4.38 24.61
CA GLU A 202 -5.00 4.33 25.85
C GLU A 202 -5.90 4.14 27.07
N ASP A 203 -6.99 4.91 27.18
CA ASP A 203 -7.98 4.80 28.26
C ASP A 203 -8.60 3.39 28.31
N GLU A 204 -8.96 2.80 27.15
CA GLU A 204 -9.51 1.44 27.07
C GLU A 204 -8.47 0.39 27.51
N PHE A 205 -7.21 0.55 27.11
CA PHE A 205 -6.13 -0.34 27.51
C PHE A 205 -5.86 -0.29 29.02
N ASP A 206 -5.80 0.90 29.60
CA ASP A 206 -5.58 1.10 31.03
C ASP A 206 -6.76 0.57 31.86
N ALA A 207 -7.99 0.79 31.42
CA ALA A 207 -9.18 0.22 32.06
C ALA A 207 -9.16 -1.33 32.06
N PHE A 208 -8.70 -1.95 30.96
CA PHE A 208 -8.55 -3.40 30.86
C PHE A 208 -7.46 -3.97 31.79
N GLN A 209 -6.35 -3.27 31.97
CA GLN A 209 -5.30 -3.66 32.93
C GLN A 209 -5.75 -3.45 34.38
N GLY A 210 -6.49 -2.36 34.65
CA GLY A 210 -7.01 -2.03 35.97
C GLY A 210 -8.09 -3.00 36.48
N SER A 211 -8.84 -3.67 35.60
CA SER A 211 -9.88 -4.63 35.98
C SER A 211 -9.35 -6.04 36.31
N ARG A 212 -8.03 -6.26 36.25
CA ARG A 212 -7.38 -7.56 36.50
C ARG A 212 -6.88 -7.76 37.94
N PHE A 213 -7.24 -6.85 38.86
CA PHE A 213 -6.94 -6.94 40.30
C PHE A 213 -8.20 -6.86 41.15
#